data_AF-A0A151JUE2-F1
#
_entry.id   AF-A0A151JUE2-F1
#
_cell.length_a   1.000
_cell.length_b   1.000
_cell.length_c   1.000
_cell.angle_alpha   90.00
_cell.angle_beta   90.00
_cell.angle_gamma   90.00
#
_symmetry.space_group_name_H-M   'P 1'
#
loop_
_entity.id
_entity.type
_entity.pdbx_description
1 polymer ?
#
loop_
_entity_poly.entity_id
_entity_poly.type
_entity_poly.pdbx_seq_one_letter_code
_entity_poly.pdbx_strand_id
1 'polypeptide(L)'
;MDRPISDEYSDFSLMEPDRLVKRYRIKRSINSRSRREAPYVIYPEILCIVDYDGYRLHGGDNVQIKRYFVSFWNGVDLRYKLLKGPKIRISIAGIIISRGRDATPYLERNRVGRDAIDSAAALTDMGKYLFRERRLPVYDIAVAVTKYDMCRRRKGGRCTKGTADKRDNKNSSQIIQL
;
A
#
# COMPACT_ATOMS: atom_id res chain seq x y z
N MET A 1 -20.39 -57.74 -44.00
CA MET A 1 -21.62 -57.71 -43.19
C MET A 1 -21.58 -56.46 -42.32
N ASP A 2 -22.22 -55.43 -42.86
CA ASP A 2 -22.96 -54.33 -42.22
C ASP A 2 -22.25 -53.22 -41.42
N ARG A 3 -21.82 -52.19 -42.18
CA ARG A 3 -22.11 -50.77 -41.88
C ARG A 3 -23.53 -50.45 -42.36
N PRO A 4 -24.26 -49.51 -41.72
CA PRO A 4 -24.26 -48.10 -42.17
C PRO A 4 -24.47 -47.14 -40.95
N ILE A 5 -24.56 -45.80 -40.99
CA ILE A 5 -24.98 -44.80 -41.97
C ILE A 5 -24.15 -43.52 -41.72
N SER A 6 -23.58 -43.02 -42.80
CA SER A 6 -23.02 -41.68 -43.03
C SER A 6 -24.09 -40.60 -42.87
N ASP A 7 -23.72 -39.42 -42.37
CA ASP A 7 -24.25 -38.14 -42.88
C ASP A 7 -23.24 -37.03 -42.58
N GLU A 8 -22.16 -37.07 -43.34
CA GLU A 8 -21.38 -35.90 -43.73
C GLU A 8 -22.07 -35.36 -45.01
N TYR A 9 -22.04 -34.03 -45.23
CA TYR A 9 -22.79 -33.23 -46.21
C TYR A 9 -24.15 -32.70 -45.71
N SER A 10 -24.28 -31.39 -45.44
CA SER A 10 -24.24 -30.42 -46.52
C SER A 10 -23.95 -28.98 -46.05
N ASP A 11 -22.78 -28.49 -46.48
CA ASP A 11 -22.32 -27.09 -46.57
C ASP A 11 -23.18 -26.20 -47.51
N PHE A 12 -24.42 -26.61 -47.83
CA PHE A 12 -25.32 -25.90 -48.74
C PHE A 12 -26.45 -25.14 -48.03
N SER A 13 -26.51 -25.16 -46.70
CA SER A 13 -27.54 -24.42 -45.94
C SER A 13 -27.26 -22.91 -45.81
N LEU A 14 -26.19 -22.38 -46.43
CA LEU A 14 -25.74 -20.99 -46.23
C LEU A 14 -25.45 -20.16 -47.50
N MET A 15 -25.92 -20.56 -48.68
CA MET A 15 -25.87 -19.71 -49.89
C MET A 15 -27.30 -19.31 -50.29
N GLU A 16 -27.86 -18.23 -49.74
CA GLU A 16 -27.93 -16.84 -50.31
C GLU A 16 -29.33 -16.56 -50.92
N PRO A 17 -29.73 -15.33 -51.25
CA PRO A 17 -29.44 -14.00 -50.68
C PRO A 17 -30.75 -13.20 -50.42
N ASP A 18 -30.79 -12.34 -49.39
CA ASP A 18 -31.36 -10.97 -49.45
C ASP A 18 -31.69 -10.37 -48.07
N ARG A 19 -31.01 -9.24 -47.80
CA ARG A 19 -31.49 -8.07 -47.04
C ARG A 19 -31.94 -8.27 -45.58
N LEU A 20 -31.02 -8.06 -44.64
CA LEU A 20 -30.88 -6.81 -43.86
C LEU A 20 -29.86 -7.00 -42.72
N VAL A 21 -28.80 -6.20 -42.77
CA VAL A 21 -27.63 -6.25 -41.89
C VAL A 21 -27.99 -5.85 -40.45
N LYS A 22 -28.05 -6.82 -39.52
CA LYS A 22 -27.84 -6.57 -38.09
C LYS A 22 -26.56 -7.29 -37.65
N ARG A 23 -25.49 -6.50 -37.51
CA ARG A 23 -24.17 -6.91 -37.01
C ARG A 23 -24.28 -7.73 -35.72
N TYR A 24 -24.19 -9.05 -35.83
CA TYR A 24 -23.95 -9.93 -34.69
C TYR A 24 -22.47 -9.87 -34.32
N ARG A 25 -22.21 -9.16 -33.21
CA ARG A 25 -20.91 -8.97 -32.61
C ARG A 25 -20.40 -10.32 -32.09
N ILE A 26 -19.40 -10.90 -32.76
CA ILE A 26 -18.67 -12.10 -32.34
C ILE A 26 -18.24 -11.94 -30.88
N LYS A 27 -18.85 -12.72 -29.98
CA LYS A 27 -18.43 -12.82 -28.58
C LYS A 27 -17.10 -13.58 -28.56
N ARG A 28 -15.98 -12.85 -28.53
CA ARG A 28 -14.70 -13.42 -28.08
C ARG A 28 -14.93 -14.02 -26.69
N SER A 29 -14.57 -15.29 -26.51
CA SER A 29 -14.50 -15.91 -25.20
C SER A 29 -13.56 -15.07 -24.32
N ILE A 30 -14.17 -14.28 -23.45
CA ILE A 30 -13.48 -13.65 -22.34
C ILE A 30 -13.09 -14.82 -21.45
N ASN A 31 -11.84 -15.28 -21.57
CA ASN A 31 -11.20 -16.05 -20.51
C ASN A 31 -11.32 -15.20 -19.24
N SER A 32 -12.34 -15.51 -18.44
CA SER A 32 -12.54 -14.94 -17.12
C SER A 32 -11.39 -15.45 -16.25
N ARG A 33 -10.29 -14.70 -16.26
CA ARG A 33 -9.28 -14.82 -15.22
C ARG A 33 -10.03 -14.74 -13.89
N SER A 34 -10.09 -15.86 -13.16
CA SER A 34 -10.56 -15.89 -11.78
C SER A 34 -9.85 -14.76 -11.04
N ARG A 35 -10.60 -13.71 -10.68
CA ARG A 35 -10.10 -12.69 -9.77
C ARG A 35 -9.89 -13.42 -8.46
N ARG A 36 -8.64 -13.52 -8.03
CA ARG A 36 -8.30 -14.03 -6.69
C ARG A 36 -9.13 -13.23 -5.68
N GLU A 37 -10.11 -13.86 -5.05
CA GLU A 37 -10.80 -13.24 -3.93
C GLU A 37 -9.79 -13.05 -2.80
N ALA A 38 -9.73 -11.84 -2.26
CA ALA A 38 -8.86 -11.56 -1.13
C ALA A 38 -9.30 -12.42 0.06
N PRO A 39 -8.35 -12.93 0.87
CA PRO A 39 -8.68 -13.71 2.06
C PRO A 39 -9.73 -13.01 2.93
N TYR A 40 -10.63 -13.79 3.53
CA TYR A 40 -11.67 -13.26 4.41
C TYR A 40 -11.09 -12.50 5.63
N VAL A 41 -9.85 -12.79 6.01
CA VAL A 41 -9.09 -12.07 7.05
C VAL A 41 -7.69 -11.70 6.53
N ILE A 42 -7.29 -10.44 6.67
CA ILE A 42 -5.97 -9.91 6.26
C ILE A 42 -5.21 -9.48 7.51
N TYR A 43 -3.92 -9.84 7.58
CA TYR A 43 -3.04 -9.55 8.72
C TYR A 43 -1.85 -8.69 8.29
N PRO A 44 -2.03 -7.37 8.08
CA PRO A 44 -0.90 -6.52 7.72
C PRO A 44 0.09 -6.41 8.88
N GLU A 45 1.36 -6.67 8.59
CA GLU A 45 2.48 -6.53 9.52
C GLU A 45 3.11 -5.12 9.42
N ILE A 46 3.03 -4.36 10.51
CA ILE A 46 3.46 -2.96 10.55
C ILE A 46 4.81 -2.81 11.24
N LEU A 47 5.78 -2.21 10.54
CA LEU A 47 7.03 -1.73 11.11
C LEU A 47 6.88 -0.24 11.47
N CYS A 48 6.81 0.06 12.77
CA CYS A 48 6.71 1.44 13.27
C CYS A 48 8.11 2.01 13.50
N ILE A 49 8.42 3.14 12.87
CA ILE A 49 9.70 3.84 13.02
C ILE A 49 9.45 5.20 13.66
N VAL A 50 9.94 5.40 14.87
CA VAL A 50 9.82 6.65 15.61
C VAL A 50 11.07 7.48 15.36
N ASP A 51 10.92 8.71 14.88
CA ASP A 51 12.03 9.62 14.65
C ASP A 51 12.60 10.21 15.96
N TYR A 52 13.68 10.99 15.83
CA TYR A 52 14.35 11.59 16.99
C TYR A 52 13.46 12.58 17.75
N ASP A 53 12.69 13.40 17.04
CA ASP A 53 11.82 14.39 17.69
C ASP A 53 10.62 13.72 18.38
N GLY A 54 10.10 12.61 17.84
CA GLY A 54 9.14 11.73 18.50
C GLY A 54 9.72 11.05 19.75
N TYR A 55 10.95 10.54 19.68
CA TYR A 55 11.66 10.03 20.86
C TYR A 55 11.78 11.10 21.96
N ARG A 56 12.14 12.33 21.58
CA ARG A 56 12.23 13.47 22.48
C ARG A 56 10.88 13.90 23.06
N LEU A 57 9.80 13.79 22.29
CA LEU A 57 8.44 14.14 22.71
C LEU A 57 7.95 13.26 23.87
N HIS A 58 8.32 11.98 23.86
CA HIS A 58 7.99 11.01 24.92
C HIS A 58 9.02 10.98 26.06
N GLY A 59 9.76 12.08 26.27
CA GLY A 59 10.71 12.19 27.37
C GLY A 59 11.96 11.30 27.25
N GLY A 60 12.19 10.66 26.10
CA GLY A 60 13.30 9.73 25.89
C GLY A 60 13.14 8.37 26.57
N ASP A 61 11.94 8.05 27.07
CA ASP A 61 11.69 6.76 27.72
C ASP A 61 11.16 5.73 26.71
N ASN A 62 11.99 4.72 26.42
CA ASN A 62 11.63 3.61 25.55
C ASN A 62 10.36 2.88 25.99
N VAL A 63 10.11 2.76 27.30
CA VAL A 63 8.94 2.05 27.83
C VAL A 63 7.67 2.83 27.53
N GLN A 64 7.68 4.15 27.77
CA GLN A 64 6.56 5.03 27.45
C GLN A 64 6.27 5.06 25.94
N ILE A 65 7.31 5.18 25.11
CA ILE A 65 7.18 5.16 23.64
C ILE A 65 6.52 3.86 23.16
N LYS A 66 7.04 2.71 23.61
CA LYS A 66 6.49 1.41 23.24
C LYS A 66 5.04 1.27 23.68
N ARG A 67 4.71 1.64 24.92
CA ARG A 67 3.33 1.61 25.44
C ARG A 67 2.41 2.48 24.60
N TYR A 68 2.82 3.71 24.29
CA TYR A 68 2.04 4.63 23.47
C TYR A 68 1.73 4.03 22.08
N PHE A 69 2.74 3.54 21.36
CA PHE A 69 2.53 3.02 20.00
C PHE A 69 1.76 1.71 19.98
N VAL A 70 1.92 0.84 20.99
CA VAL A 70 1.08 -0.36 21.13
C VAL A 70 -0.38 0.04 21.31
N SER A 71 -0.67 1.00 22.20
CA SER A 71 -2.04 1.51 22.39
C SER A 71 -2.59 2.21 21.16
N PHE A 72 -1.76 3.00 20.46
CA PHE A 72 -2.14 3.68 19.22
C PHE A 72 -2.58 2.68 18.15
N TRP A 73 -1.75 1.68 17.85
CA TRP A 73 -2.07 0.67 16.84
C TRP A 73 -3.24 -0.24 17.25
N ASN A 74 -3.46 -0.47 18.54
CA ASN A 74 -4.67 -1.13 19.01
C ASN A 74 -5.93 -0.27 18.73
N GLY A 75 -5.84 1.04 18.92
CA GLY A 75 -6.90 1.97 18.52
C GLY A 75 -7.19 1.91 17.01
N VAL A 76 -6.14 1.82 16.19
CA VAL A 76 -6.26 1.64 14.74
C VAL A 76 -6.90 0.28 14.40
N ASP A 77 -6.47 -0.81 15.02
CA ASP A 77 -7.06 -2.16 14.84
C ASP A 77 -8.56 -2.18 15.14
N LEU A 78 -8.99 -1.53 16.24
CA LEU A 78 -10.40 -1.40 16.58
C LEU A 78 -11.21 -0.64 15.52
N ARG A 79 -10.62 0.40 14.90
CA ARG A 79 -11.28 1.13 13.80
C ARG A 79 -11.46 0.26 12.56
N TYR A 80 -10.45 -0.54 12.21
CA TYR A 80 -10.53 -1.44 11.05
C TYR A 80 -11.49 -2.62 11.28
N LYS A 81 -11.70 -3.07 12.52
CA LYS A 81 -12.70 -4.10 12.85
C LYS A 81 -14.14 -3.70 12.53
N LEU A 82 -14.44 -2.40 12.48
CA LEU A 82 -15.79 -1.90 12.17
C LEU A 82 -16.13 -1.99 10.67
N LEU A 83 -15.14 -2.22 9.80
CA LEU A 83 -15.37 -2.32 8.37
C LEU A 83 -16.10 -3.62 8.02
N LYS A 84 -17.13 -3.53 7.17
CA LYS A 84 -17.86 -4.69 6.64
C LYS A 84 -17.07 -5.33 5.50
N GLY A 85 -16.09 -6.15 5.87
CA GLY A 85 -15.26 -6.98 4.99
C GLY A 85 -13.99 -6.29 4.46
N PRO A 86 -12.98 -7.06 3.99
CA PRO A 86 -12.47 -8.25 4.69
C PRO A 86 -12.10 -7.92 6.14
N LYS A 87 -12.04 -8.92 7.03
CA LYS A 87 -11.64 -8.67 8.43
C LYS A 87 -10.16 -8.31 8.46
N ILE A 88 -9.81 -7.10 8.89
CA ILE A 88 -8.42 -6.67 9.00
C ILE A 88 -7.99 -6.81 10.46
N ARG A 89 -6.83 -7.42 10.69
CA ARG A 89 -6.20 -7.56 12.02
C ARG A 89 -4.77 -7.05 11.94
N ILE A 90 -4.55 -5.87 12.49
CA ILE A 90 -3.23 -5.24 12.44
C ILE A 90 -2.28 -5.95 13.41
N SER A 91 -1.09 -6.30 12.93
CA SER A 91 0.00 -6.84 13.75
C SER A 91 1.20 -5.90 13.71
N ILE A 92 1.90 -5.73 14.83
CA ILE A 92 3.14 -4.95 14.89
C ILE A 92 4.31 -5.91 14.64
N ALA A 93 5.01 -5.75 13.52
CA ALA A 93 6.23 -6.49 13.20
C ALA A 93 7.41 -6.04 14.10
N GLY A 94 7.48 -4.75 14.37
CA GLY A 94 8.53 -4.17 15.19
C GLY A 94 8.37 -2.67 15.42
N ILE A 95 9.06 -2.17 16.44
CA ILE A 95 9.15 -0.74 16.74
C ILE A 95 10.64 -0.36 16.75
N ILE A 96 11.03 0.54 15.86
CA ILE A 96 12.36 1.12 15.77
C ILE A 96 12.31 2.51 16.39
N ILE A 97 13.16 2.76 17.39
CA ILE A 97 13.22 4.05 18.09
C ILE A 97 14.55 4.73 17.72
N SER A 98 14.45 5.84 17.02
CA SER A 98 15.61 6.60 16.56
C SER A 98 16.12 7.51 17.67
N ARG A 99 17.28 7.18 18.25
CA ARG A 99 17.90 7.98 19.32
C ARG A 99 18.79 9.12 18.81
N GLY A 100 19.05 9.16 17.51
CA GLY A 100 19.79 10.21 16.84
C GLY A 100 19.07 10.66 15.56
N ARG A 101 19.31 11.90 15.14
CA ARG A 101 18.73 12.46 13.89
C ARG A 101 19.25 11.76 12.65
N ASP A 102 20.51 11.32 12.69
CA ASP A 102 21.20 10.57 11.65
C ASP A 102 20.60 9.18 11.38
N ALA A 103 19.83 8.63 12.32
CA ALA A 103 19.13 7.34 12.16
C ALA A 103 17.94 7.43 11.19
N THR A 104 17.37 8.62 10.98
CA THR A 104 16.26 8.85 10.03
C THR A 104 16.66 9.86 8.95
N PRO A 105 17.68 9.55 8.13
CA PRO A 105 18.25 10.52 7.20
C PRO A 105 17.29 10.85 6.04
N TYR A 106 16.25 10.04 5.82
CA TYR A 106 15.20 10.29 4.84
C TYR A 106 14.19 11.37 5.30
N LEU A 107 14.05 11.60 6.61
CA LEU A 107 13.27 12.72 7.14
C LEU A 107 14.14 13.98 7.19
N GLU A 108 15.33 13.88 7.78
CA GLU A 108 16.19 15.05 8.04
C GLU A 108 16.68 15.74 6.75
N ARG A 109 17.01 14.97 5.69
CA ARG A 109 17.43 15.55 4.40
C ARG A 109 16.32 16.25 3.64
N ASN A 110 15.06 15.95 3.97
CA ASN A 110 13.89 16.45 3.28
C ASN A 110 13.12 17.50 4.10
N ARG A 111 13.77 18.10 5.11
CA ARG A 111 13.18 19.20 5.88
C ARG A 111 12.93 20.42 5.02
N VAL A 112 11.80 21.07 5.27
CA VAL A 112 11.40 22.33 4.65
C VAL A 112 11.15 23.33 5.77
N GLY A 113 12.06 24.29 5.89
CA GLY A 113 12.04 25.24 7.01
C GLY A 113 12.33 24.56 8.34
N ARG A 114 11.68 25.04 9.41
CA ARG A 114 11.96 24.58 10.79
C ARG A 114 11.17 23.34 11.16
N ASP A 115 9.86 23.33 10.86
CA ASP A 115 8.91 22.38 11.45
C ASP A 115 8.16 21.54 10.41
N ALA A 116 8.61 21.49 9.15
CA ALA A 116 7.97 20.69 8.11
C ALA A 116 8.95 19.81 7.32
N ILE A 117 8.40 18.82 6.61
CA ILE A 117 9.14 17.96 5.67
C ILE A 117 8.43 17.91 4.31
N ASP A 118 9.21 17.77 3.24
CA ASP A 118 8.71 17.46 1.90
C ASP A 118 8.28 15.99 1.86
N SER A 119 7.00 15.73 2.11
CA SER A 119 6.46 14.39 2.32
C SER A 119 6.65 13.49 1.11
N ALA A 120 6.59 14.01 -0.12
CA ALA A 120 6.79 13.23 -1.33
C ALA A 120 8.26 12.79 -1.52
N ALA A 121 9.19 13.69 -1.22
CA ALA A 121 10.63 13.41 -1.31
C ALA A 121 11.07 12.49 -0.16
N ALA A 122 10.67 12.82 1.08
CA ALA A 122 10.95 12.02 2.27
C ALA A 122 10.47 10.57 2.13
N LEU A 123 9.28 10.38 1.58
CA LEU A 123 8.72 9.04 1.40
C LEU A 123 9.44 8.23 0.32
N THR A 124 9.91 8.91 -0.73
CA THR A 124 10.72 8.28 -1.77
C THR A 124 12.10 7.88 -1.22
N ASP A 125 12.72 8.71 -0.40
CA ASP A 125 14.01 8.40 0.21
C ASP A 125 13.90 7.34 1.31
N MET A 126 12.80 7.33 2.06
CA MET A 126 12.48 6.28 3.02
C MET A 126 12.35 4.93 2.33
N GLY A 127 11.58 4.85 1.24
CA GLY A 127 11.45 3.62 0.44
C GLY A 127 12.81 3.10 -0.05
N LYS A 128 13.67 3.98 -0.58
CA LYS A 128 15.03 3.61 -1.00
C LYS A 128 15.91 3.13 0.15
N TYR A 129 15.83 3.79 1.31
CA TYR A 129 16.60 3.45 2.49
C TYR A 129 16.21 2.06 3.01
N LEU A 130 14.91 1.83 3.21
CA LEU A 130 14.37 0.58 3.71
C LEU A 130 14.56 -0.59 2.74
N PHE A 131 14.46 -0.34 1.43
CA PHE A 131 14.70 -1.38 0.42
C PHE A 131 16.15 -1.91 0.46
N ARG A 132 17.12 -1.07 0.84
CA ARG A 132 18.53 -1.45 0.92
C ARG A 132 18.87 -2.13 2.25
N GLU A 133 18.08 -1.89 3.28
CA GLU A 133 18.33 -2.42 4.61
C GLU A 133 17.90 -3.89 4.70
N ARG A 134 18.83 -4.76 5.14
CA ARG A 134 18.59 -6.21 5.27
C ARG A 134 18.40 -6.66 6.71
N ARG A 135 18.67 -5.80 7.68
CA ARG A 135 18.59 -6.10 9.12
C ARG A 135 17.18 -5.95 9.68
N LEU A 136 16.23 -5.46 8.88
CA LEU A 136 14.86 -5.24 9.31
C LEU A 136 14.10 -6.57 9.38
N PRO A 137 13.14 -6.70 10.31
CA PRO A 137 12.20 -7.82 10.29
C PRO A 137 11.39 -7.83 8.99
N VAL A 138 10.69 -8.92 8.72
CA VAL A 138 9.68 -8.95 7.65
C VAL A 138 8.52 -8.03 8.05
N TYR A 139 8.01 -7.25 7.11
CA TYR A 139 6.86 -6.36 7.30
C TYR A 139 6.16 -6.09 5.96
N ASP A 140 4.88 -5.75 6.00
CA ASP A 140 4.10 -5.34 4.82
C ASP A 140 4.11 -3.82 4.62
N ILE A 141 4.04 -3.08 5.74
CA ILE A 141 3.94 -1.61 5.76
C ILE A 141 4.95 -1.05 6.76
N ALA A 142 5.80 -0.14 6.28
CA ALA A 142 6.65 0.67 7.15
C ALA A 142 6.01 2.03 7.39
N VAL A 143 5.90 2.42 8.65
CA VAL A 143 5.27 3.67 9.07
C VAL A 143 6.27 4.49 9.87
N ALA A 144 6.74 5.60 9.31
CA ALA A 144 7.56 6.56 10.02
C ALA A 144 6.66 7.56 10.74
N VAL A 145 6.92 7.77 12.03
CA VAL A 145 6.17 8.67 12.88
C VAL A 145 7.05 9.86 13.24
N THR A 146 6.54 11.06 13.01
CA THR A 146 7.29 12.30 13.16
C THR A 146 6.45 13.44 13.72
N LYS A 147 7.09 14.42 14.35
CA LYS A 147 6.45 15.68 14.75
C LYS A 147 6.36 16.70 13.61
N TYR A 148 7.12 16.51 12.53
CA TYR A 148 7.15 17.48 11.43
C TYR A 148 5.82 17.58 10.69
N ASP A 149 5.41 18.81 10.37
CA ASP A 149 4.30 19.09 9.47
C ASP A 149 4.56 18.49 8.09
N MET A 150 3.59 17.76 7.55
CA MET A 150 3.69 17.25 6.19
C MET A 150 3.40 18.34 5.16
N CYS A 151 4.42 18.68 4.36
CA CYS A 151 4.29 19.55 3.20
C CYS A 151 4.48 18.76 1.92
N ARG A 152 3.60 18.95 0.92
CA ARG A 152 3.90 18.58 -0.45
C ARG A 152 4.41 19.80 -1.21
N ARG A 153 5.69 19.80 -1.58
CA ARG A 153 6.31 20.90 -2.30
C ARG A 153 5.96 20.85 -3.78
N ARG A 154 5.45 21.95 -4.33
CA ARG A 154 5.22 22.10 -5.79
C ARG A 154 6.35 22.88 -6.45
N LYS A 155 6.48 22.76 -7.78
CA LYS A 155 7.35 23.64 -8.58
C LYS A 155 6.95 25.09 -8.29
N GLY A 156 7.90 25.90 -7.79
CA GLY A 156 7.67 27.27 -7.30
C GLY A 156 7.69 27.44 -5.78
N GLY A 157 8.03 26.41 -5.00
CA GLY A 157 8.35 26.53 -3.56
C GLY A 157 7.14 26.63 -2.63
N ARG A 158 5.90 26.72 -3.15
CA ARG A 158 4.70 26.66 -2.31
C ARG A 158 4.52 25.26 -1.70
N CYS A 159 4.29 25.25 -0.40
CA CYS A 159 3.94 24.07 0.39
C CYS A 159 2.42 23.96 0.54
N THR A 160 1.86 22.81 0.15
CA THR A 160 0.48 22.46 0.51
C THR A 160 0.50 21.40 1.60
N LYS A 161 -0.22 21.62 2.71
CA LYS A 161 -0.35 20.62 3.78
C LYS A 161 -1.15 19.41 3.29
N GLY A 162 -0.72 18.21 3.65
CA GLY A 162 -1.45 16.97 3.34
C GLY A 162 -0.63 15.70 3.60
N THR A 163 -1.34 14.59 3.82
CA THR A 163 -0.74 13.26 4.05
C THR A 163 -0.17 12.69 2.75
N ALA A 164 0.98 12.02 2.83
CA ALA A 164 1.57 11.31 1.71
C ALA A 164 1.69 9.81 1.99
N ASP A 165 1.33 9.01 0.99
CA ASP A 165 1.50 7.56 0.95
C ASP A 165 2.17 7.18 -0.38
N LYS A 166 3.03 6.16 -0.36
CA LYS A 166 3.74 5.64 -1.53
C LYS A 166 3.81 4.13 -1.43
N ARG A 167 3.35 3.47 -2.50
CA ARG A 167 3.46 2.04 -2.68
C ARG A 167 4.50 1.75 -3.74
N ASP A 168 5.52 1.00 -3.37
CA ASP A 168 6.50 0.42 -4.30
C ASP A 168 6.22 -1.09 -4.47
N ASN A 169 6.78 -1.72 -5.50
CA ASN A 169 6.50 -3.13 -5.86
C ASN A 169 6.80 -4.16 -4.75
N LYS A 170 7.54 -3.79 -3.69
CA LYS A 170 7.84 -4.67 -2.56
C LYS A 170 7.14 -4.25 -1.27
N ASN A 171 7.17 -2.96 -0.92
CA ASN A 171 6.77 -2.50 0.41
C ASN A 171 5.90 -1.24 0.29
N SER A 172 4.95 -1.08 1.21
CA SER A 172 4.23 0.19 1.40
C SER A 172 4.95 1.02 2.45
N SER A 173 5.20 2.30 2.17
CA SER A 173 5.80 3.23 3.13
C SER A 173 4.84 4.38 3.39
N GLN A 174 4.68 4.74 4.65
CA GLN A 174 3.83 5.84 5.11
C GLN A 174 4.58 6.71 6.11
N ILE A 175 4.25 8.00 6.12
CA ILE A 175 4.68 8.94 7.16
C ILE A 175 3.43 9.45 7.87
N ILE A 176 3.41 9.35 9.20
CA ILE A 176 2.35 9.87 10.06
C ILE A 176 2.91 10.99 10.92
N GLN A 177 2.15 12.07 10.99
CA GLN A 177 2.42 13.20 11.88
C GLN A 177 1.73 12.98 13.23
N LEU A 178 2.44 13.21 14.34
CA LEU A 178 1.92 13.23 15.72
C LEU A 178 1.24 14.55 16.08
#